data_AF-A0A3A9FHR4-F1
#
_entry.id   AF-A0A3A9FHR4-F1
#
_cell.length_a   1.000
_cell.length_b   1.000
_cell.length_c   1.000
_cell.angle_alpha   90.00
_cell.angle_beta   90.00
_cell.angle_gamma   90.00
#
_symmetry.space_group_name_H-M   'P 1'
#
loop_
_entity.id
_entity.type
_entity.pdbx_description
1 polymer ?
#
loop_
_entity_poly.entity_id
_entity_poly.type
_entity_poly.pdbx_seq_one_letter_code
_entity_poly.pdbx_strand_id
1 'polypeptide(L)'
;MIHIDYIYVQDHDISKVCCRIIEKYIELLIKKDHALISILSEMQEMTDYSEKKSKINELLTEDAEARIFEIISYAILKNHYKNITVYFGYSRDTIEELRLQLYKTGRTNANDGGIDFVMRPVGRFFQVTEVNSYDKYLLDIDKVMHFPITFVIKTKATKATVLADLEHYILARTSGMAVLEERYRKAIEDIITINELQQWTSELDGTDVDGIIRDIDVYYKLEMNMDIEDEE
;
A
#
# COMPACT_ATOMS: atom_id res chain seq x y z
N MET A 1 29.93 9.50 -14.42
CA MET A 1 29.98 9.64 -15.90
C MET A 1 29.41 8.38 -16.51
N ILE A 2 28.41 8.51 -17.39
CA ILE A 2 27.88 7.38 -18.18
C ILE A 2 28.86 7.10 -19.31
N HIS A 3 29.19 5.83 -19.54
CA HIS A 3 30.13 5.43 -20.62
C HIS A 3 29.51 5.71 -22.00
N ILE A 4 30.33 6.16 -22.96
CA ILE A 4 29.86 6.59 -24.29
C ILE A 4 29.11 5.49 -25.05
N ASP A 5 29.51 4.23 -24.87
CA ASP A 5 28.84 3.08 -25.48
C ASP A 5 27.37 2.90 -25.04
N TYR A 6 26.94 3.49 -23.92
CA TYR A 6 25.53 3.46 -23.49
C TYR A 6 24.67 4.56 -24.12
N ILE A 7 25.28 5.54 -24.78
CA ILE A 7 24.57 6.66 -25.42
C ILE A 7 24.68 6.62 -26.95
N TYR A 8 25.24 5.55 -27.51
CA TYR A 8 25.28 5.28 -28.95
C TYR A 8 24.65 3.93 -29.27
N VAL A 9 23.80 3.90 -30.31
CA VAL A 9 23.27 2.65 -30.89
C VAL A 9 23.49 2.71 -32.40
N GLN A 10 24.24 1.74 -32.95
CA GLN A 10 24.59 1.71 -34.38
C GLN A 10 25.15 3.06 -34.87
N ASP A 11 26.12 3.63 -34.14
CA ASP A 11 26.74 4.93 -34.41
C ASP A 11 25.80 6.17 -34.33
N HIS A 12 24.57 6.01 -33.84
CA HIS A 12 23.65 7.12 -33.60
C HIS A 12 23.68 7.51 -32.12
N ASP A 13 23.95 8.79 -31.83
CA ASP A 13 23.84 9.38 -30.50
C ASP A 13 22.35 9.44 -30.07
N ILE A 14 22.01 8.65 -29.05
CA ILE A 14 20.66 8.61 -28.48
C ILE A 14 20.49 9.51 -27.25
N SER A 15 21.55 10.16 -26.76
CA SER A 15 21.52 10.96 -25.52
C SER A 15 20.41 12.01 -25.52
N LYS A 16 20.26 12.76 -26.62
CA LYS A 16 19.21 13.78 -26.78
C LYS A 16 17.81 13.18 -26.77
N VAL A 17 17.64 11.99 -27.34
CA VAL A 17 16.35 11.30 -27.34
C VAL A 17 16.03 10.79 -25.92
N CYS A 18 17.01 10.20 -25.24
CA CYS A 18 16.87 9.77 -23.84
C CYS A 18 16.50 10.94 -22.93
N CYS A 19 17.18 12.10 -23.05
CA CYS A 19 16.83 13.29 -22.27
C CYS A 19 15.38 13.71 -22.51
N ARG A 20 14.92 13.80 -23.77
CA ARG A 20 13.52 14.14 -24.08
C ARG A 20 12.51 13.14 -23.51
N ILE A 21 12.85 11.84 -23.50
CA ILE A 21 11.99 10.80 -22.91
C ILE A 21 11.91 10.99 -21.39
N ILE A 22 13.06 11.22 -20.74
CA ILE A 22 13.11 11.44 -19.28
C ILE A 22 12.37 12.72 -18.90
N GLU A 23 12.59 13.83 -19.62
CA GLU A 23 11.88 15.09 -19.42
C GLU A 23 10.37 14.91 -19.58
N LYS A 24 9.94 14.20 -20.64
CA LYS A 24 8.52 13.93 -20.84
C LYS A 24 7.93 13.04 -19.75
N TYR A 25 8.69 12.06 -19.28
CA TYR A 25 8.29 11.20 -18.17
C TYR A 25 8.10 12.01 -16.87
N ILE A 26 9.05 12.90 -16.55
CA ILE A 26 8.98 13.81 -15.40
C ILE A 26 7.76 14.73 -15.51
N GLU A 27 7.52 15.34 -16.67
CA GLU A 27 6.34 16.20 -16.91
C GLU A 27 5.03 15.45 -16.66
N LEU A 28 4.94 14.20 -17.12
CA LEU A 28 3.75 13.35 -16.92
C LEU A 28 3.55 12.97 -15.45
N LEU A 29 4.64 12.73 -14.69
CA LEU A 29 4.56 12.48 -13.25
C LEU A 29 4.04 13.71 -12.50
N ILE A 30 4.67 14.89 -12.72
CA ILE A 30 4.26 16.15 -12.08
C ILE A 30 2.78 16.47 -12.37
N LYS A 31 2.34 16.29 -13.62
CA LYS A 31 0.94 16.52 -14.00
C LYS A 31 -0.02 15.60 -13.24
N LYS A 32 0.38 14.34 -13.03
CA LYS A 32 -0.41 13.36 -12.28
C LYS A 32 -0.47 13.72 -10.80
N ASP A 33 0.64 14.16 -10.21
CA ASP A 33 0.71 14.60 -8.82
C ASP A 33 -0.21 15.81 -8.56
N HIS A 34 -0.14 16.82 -9.43
CA HIS A 34 -1.03 17.97 -9.34
C HIS A 34 -2.51 17.60 -9.52
N ALA A 35 -2.83 16.63 -10.39
CA ALA A 35 -4.19 16.16 -10.56
C ALA A 35 -4.73 15.52 -9.27
N LEU A 36 -3.93 14.69 -8.60
CA LEU A 36 -4.34 14.08 -7.33
C LEU A 36 -4.54 15.14 -6.24
N ILE A 37 -3.62 16.09 -6.10
CA ILE A 37 -3.75 17.16 -5.11
C ILE A 37 -5.00 18.00 -5.36
N SER A 38 -5.27 18.34 -6.63
CA SER A 38 -6.49 19.06 -7.00
C SER A 38 -7.75 18.29 -6.59
N ILE A 39 -7.78 16.97 -6.83
CA ILE A 39 -8.90 16.11 -6.41
C ILE A 39 -9.06 16.14 -4.89
N LEU A 40 -7.97 16.03 -4.13
CA LEU A 40 -8.01 16.04 -2.67
C LEU A 40 -8.48 17.40 -2.12
N SER A 41 -8.01 18.51 -2.69
CA SER A 41 -8.47 19.86 -2.33
C SER A 41 -9.95 20.07 -2.64
N GLU A 42 -10.43 19.64 -3.81
CA GLU A 42 -11.87 19.65 -4.12
C GLU A 42 -12.67 18.85 -3.10
N MET A 43 -12.19 17.66 -2.72
CA MET A 43 -12.85 16.81 -1.73
C MET A 43 -12.86 17.41 -0.33
N GLN A 44 -11.89 18.25 0.03
CA GLN A 44 -11.88 18.95 1.32
C GLN A 44 -13.01 20.00 1.39
N GLU A 45 -13.26 20.73 0.30
CA GLU A 45 -14.30 21.77 0.20
C GLU A 45 -15.72 21.21 0.05
N MET A 46 -15.86 19.95 -0.36
CA MET A 46 -17.16 19.30 -0.50
C MET A 46 -17.87 19.14 0.86
N THR A 47 -19.20 19.25 0.86
CA THR A 47 -20.03 19.02 2.06
C THR A 47 -20.79 17.69 2.04
N ASP A 48 -20.92 17.07 0.86
CA ASP A 48 -21.58 15.78 0.69
C ASP A 48 -20.59 14.63 0.97
N TYR A 49 -20.77 13.97 2.11
CA TYR A 49 -19.98 12.81 2.50
C TYR A 49 -20.18 11.58 1.62
N SER A 50 -21.36 11.41 1.01
CA SER A 50 -21.59 10.32 0.06
C SER A 50 -20.74 10.50 -1.18
N GLU A 51 -20.66 11.73 -1.68
CA GLU A 51 -19.84 12.06 -2.85
C GLU A 51 -18.34 11.95 -2.53
N LYS A 52 -17.90 12.41 -1.34
CA LYS A 52 -16.52 12.20 -0.86
C LYS A 52 -16.14 10.71 -0.84
N LYS A 53 -17.01 9.86 -0.29
CA LYS A 53 -16.79 8.40 -0.27
C LYS A 53 -16.69 7.81 -1.68
N SER A 54 -17.53 8.26 -2.62
CA SER A 54 -17.45 7.84 -4.02
C SER A 54 -16.09 8.20 -4.61
N LYS A 55 -15.63 9.44 -4.43
CA LYS A 55 -14.33 9.89 -4.93
C LYS A 55 -13.16 9.09 -4.31
N ILE A 56 -13.18 8.78 -3.01
CA ILE A 56 -12.17 7.90 -2.39
C ILE A 56 -12.17 6.51 -3.06
N ASN A 57 -13.35 5.94 -3.28
CA ASN A 57 -13.48 4.62 -3.91
C ASN A 57 -13.04 4.62 -5.38
N GLU A 58 -13.20 5.73 -6.10
CA GLU A 58 -12.71 5.93 -7.48
C GLU A 58 -11.19 5.99 -7.58
N LEU A 59 -10.49 6.37 -6.50
CA LEU A 59 -9.03 6.31 -6.44
C LEU A 59 -8.50 4.87 -6.23
N LEU A 60 -9.34 3.96 -5.73
CA LEU A 60 -8.99 2.54 -5.54
C LEU A 60 -9.21 1.75 -6.83
N THR A 61 -8.20 1.77 -7.71
CA THR A 61 -8.21 1.03 -8.99
C THR A 61 -7.00 0.11 -9.14
N GLU A 62 -7.10 -0.89 -10.02
CA GLU A 62 -5.99 -1.80 -10.31
C GLU A 62 -4.84 -1.08 -11.03
N ASP A 63 -5.16 -0.02 -11.78
CA ASP A 63 -4.22 0.84 -12.50
C ASP A 63 -3.65 1.98 -11.63
N ALA A 64 -4.11 2.13 -10.39
CA ALA A 64 -3.59 3.13 -9.47
C ALA A 64 -2.09 2.91 -9.26
N GLU A 65 -1.33 4.00 -9.16
CA GLU A 65 0.08 3.92 -8.80
C GLU A 65 0.22 3.22 -7.44
N ALA A 66 1.18 2.28 -7.33
CA ALA A 66 1.41 1.52 -6.11
C ALA A 66 1.55 2.41 -4.86
N ARG A 67 2.23 3.55 -4.97
CA ARG A 67 2.42 4.49 -3.86
C ARG A 67 1.12 5.17 -3.42
N ILE A 68 0.30 5.60 -4.38
CA ILE A 68 -1.02 6.19 -4.10
C ILE A 68 -1.91 5.14 -3.43
N PHE A 69 -1.94 3.93 -3.95
CA PHE A 69 -2.72 2.83 -3.38
C PHE A 69 -2.28 2.50 -1.94
N GLU A 70 -0.98 2.45 -1.68
CA GLU A 70 -0.42 2.24 -0.35
C GLU A 70 -0.85 3.34 0.65
N ILE A 71 -0.82 4.61 0.25
CA ILE A 71 -1.23 5.74 1.11
C ILE A 71 -2.73 5.68 1.41
N ILE A 72 -3.57 5.45 0.40
CA ILE A 72 -5.03 5.40 0.57
C ILE A 72 -5.41 4.19 1.41
N SER A 73 -4.83 3.02 1.14
CA SER A 73 -5.08 1.81 1.94
C SER A 73 -4.64 1.99 3.38
N TYR A 74 -3.49 2.63 3.64
CA TYR A 74 -3.06 2.98 5.00
C TYR A 74 -4.10 3.84 5.73
N ALA A 75 -4.60 4.91 5.10
CA ALA A 75 -5.57 5.80 5.72
C ALA A 75 -6.88 5.09 6.06
N ILE A 76 -7.37 4.23 5.15
CA ILE A 76 -8.57 3.41 5.37
C ILE A 76 -8.36 2.39 6.48
N LEU A 77 -7.25 1.64 6.45
CA LEU A 77 -6.93 0.63 7.47
C LEU A 77 -6.78 1.27 8.85
N LYS A 78 -6.01 2.37 8.94
CA LYS A 78 -5.83 3.13 10.17
C LYS A 78 -7.17 3.54 10.75
N ASN A 79 -8.10 4.00 9.91
CA ASN A 79 -9.43 4.39 10.35
C ASN A 79 -10.26 3.18 10.81
N HIS A 80 -10.31 2.12 10.01
CA HIS A 80 -11.04 0.88 10.30
C HIS A 80 -10.64 0.29 11.66
N TYR A 81 -9.34 0.25 11.97
CA TYR A 81 -8.84 -0.38 13.19
C TYR A 81 -8.85 0.53 14.42
N LYS A 82 -8.88 1.87 14.30
CA LYS A 82 -8.65 2.80 15.43
C LYS A 82 -9.64 2.66 16.60
N ASN A 83 -10.85 2.17 16.33
CA ASN A 83 -11.92 2.03 17.32
C ASN A 83 -11.99 0.61 17.92
N ILE A 84 -11.12 -0.30 17.49
CA ILE A 84 -11.04 -1.64 18.06
C ILE A 84 -10.21 -1.58 19.34
N THR A 85 -10.86 -1.95 20.45
CA THR A 85 -10.25 -2.07 21.77
C THR A 85 -9.70 -3.49 21.97
N VAL A 86 -8.49 -3.58 22.51
CA VAL A 86 -7.84 -4.80 22.97
C VAL A 86 -7.36 -4.65 24.41
N TYR A 87 -7.22 -5.78 25.09
CA TYR A 87 -6.74 -5.84 26.46
C TYR A 87 -5.33 -6.44 26.45
N PHE A 88 -4.31 -5.66 26.82
CA PHE A 88 -2.92 -6.06 26.68
C PHE A 88 -2.13 -5.77 27.97
N GLY A 89 -1.30 -6.72 28.39
CA GLY A 89 -0.48 -6.60 29.59
C GLY A 89 0.39 -7.84 29.81
N TYR A 90 1.48 -7.69 30.57
CA TYR A 90 2.42 -8.79 30.86
C TYR A 90 1.92 -9.77 31.92
N SER A 91 0.89 -9.39 32.69
CA SER A 91 0.25 -10.22 33.70
C SER A 91 -1.24 -9.92 33.75
N ARG A 92 -2.04 -10.83 34.31
CA ARG A 92 -3.50 -10.66 34.44
C ARG A 92 -3.90 -9.44 35.26
N ASP A 93 -3.07 -9.07 36.24
CA ASP A 93 -3.34 -7.95 37.15
C ASP A 93 -2.91 -6.59 36.56
N THR A 94 -2.17 -6.59 35.45
CA THR A 94 -1.62 -5.39 34.79
C THR A 94 -2.12 -5.28 33.34
N ILE A 95 -3.30 -5.82 33.04
CA ILE A 95 -3.91 -5.70 31.72
C ILE A 95 -4.50 -4.29 31.59
N GLU A 96 -4.12 -3.60 30.51
CA GLU A 96 -4.64 -2.28 30.17
C GLU A 96 -5.55 -2.36 28.94
N GLU A 97 -6.56 -1.50 28.92
CA GLU A 97 -7.40 -1.28 27.75
C GLU A 97 -6.66 -0.37 26.77
N LEU A 98 -6.32 -0.90 25.59
CA LEU A 98 -5.61 -0.19 24.53
C LEU A 98 -6.41 -0.24 23.23
N ARG A 99 -6.28 0.80 22.40
CA ARG A 99 -6.83 0.79 21.04
C ARG A 99 -5.78 0.31 20.05
N LEU A 100 -6.22 -0.35 18.98
CA LEU A 100 -5.32 -0.72 17.89
C LEU A 100 -4.78 0.54 17.21
N GLN A 101 -3.48 0.52 16.94
CA GLN A 101 -2.77 1.60 16.28
C GLN A 101 -1.99 1.03 15.11
N LEU A 102 -2.28 1.52 13.90
CA LEU A 102 -1.54 1.18 12.69
C LEU A 102 -0.42 2.19 12.48
N TYR A 103 0.79 1.68 12.24
CA TYR A 103 1.98 2.47 11.96
C TYR A 103 2.49 2.13 10.58
N LYS A 104 2.84 3.17 9.81
CA LYS A 104 3.58 3.00 8.57
C LYS A 104 5.05 2.75 8.88
N THR A 105 5.65 1.75 8.24
CA THR A 105 7.08 1.53 8.31
C THR A 105 7.76 2.37 7.22
N GLY A 106 8.96 2.87 7.49
CA GLY A 106 9.78 3.47 6.44
C GLY A 106 10.28 2.39 5.48
N ARG A 107 10.88 2.81 4.36
CA ARG A 107 11.66 1.92 3.48
C ARG A 107 12.92 1.45 4.22
N THR A 108 12.76 0.49 5.13
CA THR A 108 13.85 0.01 5.99
C THR A 108 14.83 -0.90 5.26
N ASN A 109 14.61 -1.20 3.97
CA ASN A 109 15.60 -1.78 3.05
C ASN A 109 15.38 -1.32 1.60
N ALA A 110 16.47 -1.07 0.87
CA ALA A 110 16.49 -0.55 -0.50
C ALA A 110 16.11 -1.57 -1.60
N ASN A 111 15.62 -2.76 -1.23
CA ASN A 111 15.39 -3.89 -2.15
C ASN A 111 13.92 -4.36 -2.11
N ASP A 112 13.07 -3.65 -2.85
CA ASP A 112 11.81 -4.08 -3.49
C ASP A 112 10.96 -5.20 -2.82
N GLY A 113 10.69 -5.03 -1.53
CA GLY A 113 9.70 -5.80 -0.75
C GLY A 113 9.97 -5.65 0.74
N GLY A 114 8.92 -5.42 1.52
CA GLY A 114 9.02 -5.01 2.91
C GLY A 114 7.80 -5.42 3.72
N ILE A 115 7.58 -4.71 4.82
CA ILE A 115 6.34 -4.73 5.59
C ILE A 115 5.89 -3.29 5.64
N ASP A 116 4.89 -2.89 4.87
CA ASP A 116 4.46 -1.49 4.79
C ASP A 116 3.87 -0.98 6.11
N PHE A 117 3.08 -1.81 6.81
CA PHE A 117 2.44 -1.39 8.07
C PHE A 117 2.61 -2.41 9.19
N VAL A 118 2.69 -1.90 10.42
CA VAL A 118 2.72 -2.70 11.65
C VAL A 118 1.67 -2.19 12.61
N MET A 119 0.95 -3.12 13.25
CA MET A 119 -0.09 -2.79 14.21
C MET A 119 0.34 -3.06 15.64
N ARG A 120 0.16 -2.07 16.52
CA ARG A 120 0.29 -2.24 17.98
C ARG A 120 -1.08 -2.32 18.65
N PRO A 121 -1.16 -3.02 19.80
CA PRO A 121 -0.09 -3.80 20.45
C PRO A 121 0.05 -5.24 19.90
N VAL A 122 -0.85 -5.69 19.03
CA VAL A 122 -0.95 -7.11 18.62
C VAL A 122 0.21 -7.62 17.75
N GLY A 123 1.01 -6.73 17.15
CA GLY A 123 2.17 -7.09 16.35
C GLY A 123 1.84 -7.61 14.95
N ARG A 124 0.68 -7.25 14.40
CA ARG A 124 0.21 -7.68 13.07
C ARG A 124 0.95 -6.93 11.96
N PHE A 125 1.40 -7.67 10.94
CA PHE A 125 2.15 -7.12 9.80
C PHE A 125 1.26 -7.01 8.58
N PHE A 126 1.41 -5.92 7.83
CA PHE A 126 0.69 -5.66 6.60
C PHE A 126 1.67 -5.38 5.47
N GLN A 127 1.48 -6.03 4.34
CA GLN A 127 2.25 -5.76 3.13
C GLN A 127 1.34 -5.41 1.97
N VAL A 128 1.57 -4.25 1.36
CA VAL A 128 0.87 -3.80 0.17
C VAL A 128 1.54 -4.39 -1.06
N THR A 129 0.75 -4.96 -1.97
CA THR A 129 1.28 -5.68 -3.13
C THR A 129 0.32 -5.67 -4.31
N GLU A 130 0.86 -6.01 -5.48
CA GLU A 130 0.12 -6.14 -6.74
C GLU A 130 -0.06 -7.63 -7.09
N VAL A 131 -1.08 -7.97 -7.88
CA VAL A 131 -1.38 -9.38 -8.23
C VAL A 131 -0.34 -9.98 -9.19
N ASN A 132 0.45 -9.16 -9.87
CA ASN A 132 1.23 -9.56 -11.05
C ASN A 132 2.27 -10.67 -10.81
N SER A 133 2.69 -10.92 -9.57
CA SER A 133 3.65 -11.99 -9.27
C SER A 133 3.56 -12.47 -7.81
N TYR A 134 3.05 -13.69 -7.60
CA TYR A 134 3.03 -14.35 -6.29
C TYR A 134 4.42 -14.70 -5.75
N ASP A 135 5.48 -14.66 -6.57
CA ASP A 135 6.86 -14.78 -6.10
C ASP A 135 7.20 -13.69 -5.06
N LYS A 136 6.69 -12.47 -5.25
CA LYS A 136 6.92 -11.36 -4.31
C LYS A 136 6.31 -11.64 -2.93
N TYR A 137 5.14 -12.27 -2.90
CA TYR A 137 4.41 -12.58 -1.66
C TYR A 137 5.19 -13.59 -0.83
N LEU A 138 5.67 -14.66 -1.48
CA LEU A 138 6.49 -15.68 -0.81
C LEU A 138 7.83 -15.10 -0.39
N LEU A 139 8.43 -14.20 -1.19
CA LEU A 139 9.65 -13.50 -0.83
C LEU A 139 9.48 -12.65 0.44
N ASP A 140 8.36 -11.92 0.57
CA ASP A 140 8.07 -11.12 1.76
C ASP A 140 7.86 -12.00 3.00
N ILE A 141 7.20 -13.16 2.85
CA ILE A 141 7.08 -14.19 3.89
C ILE A 141 8.47 -14.71 4.31
N ASP A 142 9.33 -15.03 3.34
CA ASP A 142 10.68 -15.54 3.60
C ASP A 142 11.54 -14.50 4.34
N LYS A 143 11.42 -13.21 3.97
CA LYS A 143 12.15 -12.09 4.60
C LYS A 143 11.85 -11.92 6.08
N VAL A 144 10.65 -12.27 6.53
CA VAL A 144 10.25 -12.22 7.95
C VAL A 144 10.28 -13.60 8.63
N MET A 145 11.02 -14.56 8.06
CA MET A 145 11.15 -15.91 8.62
C MET A 145 9.81 -16.62 8.83
N HIS A 146 8.88 -16.43 7.88
CA HIS A 146 7.51 -16.99 7.93
C HIS A 146 6.65 -16.48 9.09
N PHE A 147 6.92 -15.27 9.57
CA PHE A 147 5.96 -14.56 10.41
C PHE A 147 4.66 -14.29 9.63
N PRO A 148 3.46 -14.39 10.25
CA PRO A 148 2.20 -14.11 9.58
C PRO A 148 2.11 -12.68 9.04
N ILE A 149 1.70 -12.55 7.78
CA ILE A 149 1.53 -11.27 7.09
C ILE A 149 0.09 -11.18 6.57
N THR A 150 -0.52 -10.01 6.76
CA THR A 150 -1.73 -9.61 6.05
C THR A 150 -1.36 -8.92 4.74
N PHE A 151 -1.84 -9.44 3.62
CA PHE A 151 -1.60 -8.83 2.31
C PHE A 151 -2.72 -7.87 1.93
N VAL A 152 -2.36 -6.64 1.55
CA VAL A 152 -3.27 -5.62 1.03
C VAL A 152 -3.02 -5.51 -0.48
N ILE A 153 -3.95 -6.04 -1.27
CA ILE A 153 -3.70 -6.39 -2.66
C ILE A 153 -4.50 -5.47 -3.57
N LYS A 154 -3.81 -4.83 -4.52
CA LYS A 154 -4.40 -3.94 -5.52
C LYS A 154 -5.16 -4.73 -6.59
N THR A 155 -6.30 -5.32 -6.21
CA THR A 155 -7.18 -6.07 -7.10
C THR A 155 -8.65 -6.01 -6.71
N LYS A 156 -9.53 -6.12 -7.70
CA LYS A 156 -10.97 -6.31 -7.54
C LYS A 156 -11.36 -7.79 -7.42
N ALA A 157 -10.43 -8.72 -7.57
CA ALA A 157 -10.68 -10.12 -7.25
C ALA A 157 -11.09 -10.26 -5.77
N THR A 158 -11.97 -11.22 -5.49
CA THR A 158 -12.40 -11.47 -4.11
C THR A 158 -11.26 -12.07 -3.30
N LYS A 159 -11.24 -11.85 -1.99
CA LYS A 159 -10.32 -12.52 -1.06
C LYS A 159 -10.22 -14.03 -1.30
N ALA A 160 -11.36 -14.69 -1.51
CA ALA A 160 -11.41 -16.14 -1.74
C ALA A 160 -10.73 -16.56 -3.05
N THR A 161 -10.92 -15.77 -4.12
CA THR A 161 -10.25 -16.00 -5.41
C THR A 161 -8.73 -15.88 -5.26
N VAL A 162 -8.26 -14.80 -4.64
CA VAL A 162 -6.82 -14.58 -4.45
C VAL A 162 -6.19 -15.65 -3.56
N LEU A 163 -6.88 -16.06 -2.49
CA LEU A 163 -6.40 -17.14 -1.63
C LEU A 163 -6.28 -18.46 -2.40
N ALA A 164 -7.27 -18.82 -3.21
CA ALA A 164 -7.24 -20.03 -4.01
C ALA A 164 -6.09 -20.02 -5.04
N ASP A 165 -5.87 -18.88 -5.70
CA ASP A 165 -4.78 -18.71 -6.66
C ASP A 165 -3.41 -18.82 -5.97
N LEU A 166 -3.26 -18.20 -4.79
CA LEU A 166 -2.05 -18.25 -3.99
C LEU A 166 -1.77 -19.67 -3.44
N GLU A 167 -2.80 -20.40 -3.01
CA GLU A 167 -2.69 -21.80 -2.59
C GLU A 167 -2.24 -22.71 -3.74
N HIS A 168 -2.82 -22.53 -4.93
CA HIS A 168 -2.38 -23.25 -6.13
C HIS A 168 -0.93 -22.92 -6.49
N TYR A 169 -0.54 -21.65 -6.37
CA TYR A 169 0.82 -21.21 -6.61
C TYR A 169 1.82 -21.80 -5.61
N ILE A 170 1.48 -21.82 -4.31
CA ILE A 170 2.30 -22.45 -3.25
C ILE A 170 2.50 -23.94 -3.53
N LEU A 171 1.43 -24.66 -3.91
CA LEU A 171 1.53 -26.08 -4.24
C LEU A 171 2.53 -26.33 -5.38
N ALA A 172 2.43 -25.53 -6.45
CA ALA A 172 3.35 -25.61 -7.58
C ALA A 172 4.80 -25.27 -7.18
N ARG A 173 5.00 -24.19 -6.41
CA ARG A 173 6.32 -23.70 -5.99
C ARG A 173 7.06 -24.68 -5.08
N THR A 174 6.33 -25.35 -4.20
CA THR A 174 6.89 -26.28 -3.20
C THR A 174 7.02 -27.71 -3.73
N SER A 175 6.59 -27.99 -4.97
CA SER A 175 6.60 -29.33 -5.57
C SER A 175 5.89 -30.38 -4.71
N GLY A 176 4.84 -30.00 -3.98
CA GLY A 176 4.06 -30.90 -3.12
C GLY A 176 4.69 -31.20 -1.75
N MET A 177 5.70 -30.43 -1.32
CA MET A 177 6.33 -30.65 -0.02
C MET A 177 5.45 -30.12 1.11
N ALA A 178 4.66 -31.01 1.72
CA ALA A 178 3.64 -30.68 2.73
C ALA A 178 4.12 -29.76 3.88
N VAL A 179 5.35 -29.95 4.37
CA VAL A 179 5.90 -29.11 5.46
C VAL A 179 6.10 -27.66 5.01
N LEU A 180 6.55 -27.46 3.77
CA LEU A 180 6.81 -26.12 3.24
C LEU A 180 5.50 -25.43 2.84
N GLU A 181 4.56 -26.17 2.25
CA GLU A 181 3.21 -25.67 1.99
C GLU A 181 2.54 -25.14 3.26
N GLU A 182 2.57 -25.94 4.33
CA GLU A 182 1.95 -25.58 5.60
C GLU A 182 2.58 -24.33 6.22
N ARG A 183 3.90 -24.14 6.06
CA ARG A 183 4.58 -22.93 6.52
C ARG A 183 4.13 -21.69 5.77
N TYR A 184 4.05 -21.75 4.44
CA TYR A 184 3.58 -20.62 3.64
C TYR A 184 2.10 -20.31 3.91
N ARG A 185 1.24 -21.33 4.00
CA ARG A 185 -0.19 -21.16 4.32
C ARG A 185 -0.40 -20.50 5.67
N LYS A 186 0.34 -20.93 6.70
CA LYS A 186 0.28 -20.32 8.05
C LYS A 186 0.83 -18.89 8.10
N ALA A 187 1.73 -18.54 7.19
CA ALA A 187 2.28 -17.20 7.10
C ALA A 187 1.35 -16.21 6.37
N ILE A 188 0.29 -16.67 5.72
CA ILE A 188 -0.77 -15.81 5.17
C ILE A 188 -1.80 -15.61 6.28
N GLU A 189 -1.73 -14.48 6.98
CA GLU A 189 -2.63 -14.18 8.09
C GLU A 189 -4.01 -13.75 7.59
N ASP A 190 -4.03 -12.88 6.58
CA ASP A 190 -5.24 -12.31 6.01
C ASP A 190 -4.96 -11.74 4.61
N ILE A 191 -6.02 -11.55 3.83
CA ILE A 191 -5.97 -10.93 2.51
C ILE A 191 -7.07 -9.86 2.46
N ILE A 192 -6.67 -8.65 2.10
CA ILE A 192 -7.52 -7.47 1.94
C ILE A 192 -7.36 -7.01 0.51
N THR A 193 -8.45 -6.90 -0.25
CA THR A 193 -8.43 -6.42 -1.63
C THR A 193 -9.14 -5.07 -1.74
N ILE A 194 -9.27 -4.55 -2.96
CA ILE A 194 -10.00 -3.28 -3.20
C ILE A 194 -11.42 -3.37 -2.67
N ASN A 195 -12.03 -4.56 -2.70
CA ASN A 195 -13.41 -4.76 -2.27
C ASN A 195 -13.59 -4.45 -0.78
N GLU A 196 -12.71 -4.98 0.08
CA GLU A 196 -12.76 -4.73 1.52
C GLU A 196 -12.47 -3.25 1.83
N LEU A 197 -11.49 -2.63 1.14
CA LEU A 197 -11.20 -1.20 1.31
C LEU A 197 -12.39 -0.30 0.93
N GLN A 198 -13.09 -0.62 -0.16
CA GLN A 198 -14.27 0.12 -0.61
C GLN A 198 -15.45 -0.06 0.34
N GLN A 199 -15.63 -1.28 0.88
CA GLN A 199 -16.64 -1.56 1.89
C GLN A 199 -16.38 -0.71 3.14
N TRP A 200 -15.16 -0.75 3.68
CA TRP A 200 -14.82 0.03 4.88
C TRP A 200 -14.95 1.53 4.66
N THR A 201 -14.61 2.03 3.46
CA THR A 201 -14.83 3.44 3.10
C THR A 201 -16.32 3.81 3.14
N SER A 202 -17.19 2.89 2.72
CA SER A 202 -18.65 3.11 2.73
C SER A 202 -19.21 3.17 4.16
N GLU A 203 -18.59 2.45 5.10
CA GLU A 203 -18.99 2.35 6.51
C GLU A 203 -18.56 3.55 7.38
N LEU A 204 -17.69 4.44 6.88
CA LEU A 204 -17.17 5.58 7.64
C LEU A 204 -18.26 6.60 8.03
N ASP A 205 -18.10 7.25 9.18
CA ASP A 205 -18.85 8.47 9.48
C ASP A 205 -18.26 9.70 8.77
N GLY A 206 -18.95 10.84 8.82
CA GLY A 206 -18.51 12.05 8.12
C GLY A 206 -17.16 12.57 8.63
N THR A 207 -16.97 12.63 9.95
CA THR A 207 -15.71 13.07 10.56
C THR A 207 -14.53 12.20 10.16
N ASP A 208 -14.78 10.91 9.98
CA ASP A 208 -13.80 9.91 9.59
C ASP A 208 -13.39 10.03 8.13
N VAL A 209 -14.33 10.38 7.26
CA VAL A 209 -14.05 10.70 5.84
C VAL A 209 -13.15 11.91 5.73
N ASP A 210 -13.44 12.99 6.46
CA ASP A 210 -12.59 14.20 6.47
C ASP A 210 -11.19 13.88 7.02
N GLY A 211 -11.12 13.05 8.06
CA GLY A 211 -9.87 12.56 8.62
C GLY A 211 -9.02 11.78 7.61
N ILE A 212 -9.63 10.89 6.83
CA ILE A 212 -8.94 10.11 5.79
C ILE A 212 -8.42 11.02 4.68
N ILE A 213 -9.22 11.96 4.18
CA ILE A 213 -8.80 12.87 3.11
C ILE A 213 -7.59 13.70 3.56
N ARG A 214 -7.61 14.20 4.80
CA ARG A 214 -6.48 14.92 5.37
C ARG A 214 -5.25 14.03 5.53
N ASP A 215 -5.42 12.81 6.02
CA ASP A 215 -4.31 11.87 6.16
C ASP A 215 -3.70 11.57 4.79
N ILE A 216 -4.51 11.31 3.75
CA ILE A 216 -4.03 11.08 2.38
C ILE A 216 -3.21 12.29 1.88
N ASP A 217 -3.72 13.52 2.03
CA ASP A 217 -3.02 14.73 1.59
C ASP A 217 -1.66 14.90 2.29
N VAL A 218 -1.62 14.77 3.62
CA VAL A 218 -0.40 14.91 4.41
C VAL A 218 0.63 13.84 4.04
N TYR A 219 0.21 12.57 3.97
CA TYR A 219 1.13 11.49 3.62
C TYR A 219 1.60 11.60 2.17
N TYR A 220 0.75 12.04 1.25
CA TYR A 220 1.15 12.23 -0.14
C TYR A 220 2.24 13.30 -0.29
N LYS A 221 2.02 14.48 0.30
CA LYS A 221 2.98 15.58 0.26
C LYS A 221 4.32 15.22 0.92
N LEU A 222 4.27 14.54 2.06
CA LEU A 222 5.47 14.03 2.75
C LEU A 222 6.26 13.06 1.86
N GLU A 223 5.57 12.15 1.18
CA GLU A 223 6.21 11.11 0.37
C GLU A 223 6.77 11.63 -0.96
N MET A 224 6.17 12.68 -1.51
CA MET A 224 6.61 13.33 -2.75
C MET A 224 7.54 14.52 -2.50
N ASN A 225 7.92 14.79 -1.23
CA ASN A 225 8.73 15.94 -0.81
C ASN A 225 8.19 17.29 -1.32
N MET A 226 6.87 17.44 -1.39
CA MET A 226 6.24 18.62 -2.00
C MET A 226 6.19 19.84 -1.07
N ASP A 227 6.35 19.65 0.24
CA ASP A 227 6.29 20.71 1.24
C ASP A 227 7.69 21.19 1.70
N ILE A 228 8.76 20.93 0.93
CA ILE A 228 10.14 21.38 1.26
C ILE A 228 10.56 22.66 0.49
N GLU A 229 9.74 23.16 -0.45
CA GLU A 229 10.13 24.29 -1.32
C GLU A 229 9.45 25.65 -1.03
N ASP A 230 8.76 25.83 0.10
CA ASP A 230 8.11 27.12 0.44
C ASP A 230 8.54 27.72 1.80
N GLU A 231 9.80 27.55 2.21
CA GLU A 231 10.43 28.36 3.27
C GLU A 231 11.85 28.82 2.87
N GLU A 232 11.94 29.74 1.90
CA GLU A 232 13.03 30.75 1.81
C GLU A 232 12.48 32.14 1.46
#